data_AF-A0A420FWQ6-F1
#
_entry.id   AF-A0A420FWQ6-F1
#
_cell.length_a   1.000
_cell.length_b   1.000
_cell.length_c   1.000
_cell.angle_alpha   90.00
_cell.angle_beta   90.00
_cell.angle_gamma   90.00
#
_symmetry.space_group_name_H-M   'P 1'
#
loop_
_entity.id
_entity.type
_entity.pdbx_description
1 polymer ?
#
loop_
_entity_poly.entity_id
_entity_poly.type
_entity_poly.pdbx_seq_one_letter_code
_entity_poly.pdbx_strand_id
1 'polypeptide(L)'
;MKTILIATLLFCLGAAQPLFSQVSFPSFLEGTWKVDNKEEYEQWDRINEHELKGLSYALKNGQKIVSENLKLTKIKDKIIYTALVIGQNNGKEVNFELNYQDSTYSFVNEAHDFPNYIRYTRVATNRLHIAVEGKSGKVRSFYATKIVPTTTVANPNYDQELAKKLGADDYGMKSYIFVLLKTGENKTTDKQFINECFKGHMENINLLVKNGQLIVAGPFGKNDNNFRGLFILNNMDSIDAAKHILENDPAIKNGLLEASFYPWYGSAALAEYLSQVDKIWKKQH
;
A
#
# COMPACT_ATOMS: atom_id res chain seq x y z
N MET A 1 57.91 49.68 -8.29
CA MET A 1 57.02 50.15 -7.19
C MET A 1 55.91 49.14 -7.01
N LYS A 2 55.50 48.93 -5.76
CA LYS A 2 54.81 47.76 -5.21
C LYS A 2 53.38 47.55 -5.77
N THR A 3 53.07 46.27 -5.94
CA THR A 3 51.81 45.60 -6.28
C THR A 3 50.65 46.00 -5.38
N ILE A 4 49.44 46.21 -5.93
CA ILE A 4 48.17 46.12 -5.21
C ILE A 4 47.19 45.33 -6.09
N LEU A 5 46.93 44.08 -5.68
CA LEU A 5 45.88 43.24 -6.24
C LEU A 5 44.67 43.39 -5.31
N ILE A 6 43.58 43.99 -5.78
CA ILE A 6 42.34 44.10 -5.00
C ILE A 6 41.57 42.79 -5.21
N ALA A 7 41.61 41.90 -4.22
CA ALA A 7 40.78 40.72 -4.16
C ALA A 7 39.42 41.09 -3.55
N THR A 8 38.37 41.12 -4.38
CA THR A 8 37.00 41.33 -3.92
C THR A 8 36.49 40.05 -3.28
N LEU A 9 36.49 39.99 -1.95
CA LEU A 9 35.92 38.89 -1.18
C LEU A 9 34.38 39.04 -1.20
N LEU A 10 33.69 38.24 -2.01
CA LEU A 10 32.25 38.17 -2.03
C LEU A 10 31.78 37.33 -0.82
N PHE A 11 31.43 37.99 0.28
CA PHE A 11 30.86 37.33 1.46
C PHE A 11 29.39 37.01 1.16
N CYS A 12 29.12 35.83 0.59
CA CYS A 12 27.77 35.29 0.54
C CYS A 12 27.31 34.98 1.98
N LEU A 13 26.57 35.91 2.59
CA LEU A 13 25.69 35.56 3.70
C LEU A 13 24.61 34.62 3.15
N GLY A 14 24.87 33.32 3.24
CA GLY A 14 23.82 32.32 3.12
C GLY A 14 22.86 32.52 4.27
N ALA A 15 21.73 33.18 4.02
CA ALA A 15 20.59 33.14 4.93
C ALA A 15 20.17 31.67 5.01
N ALA A 16 20.50 31.00 6.12
CA ALA A 16 19.95 29.70 6.45
C ALA A 16 18.43 29.91 6.59
N GLN A 17 17.69 29.60 5.53
CA GLN A 17 16.24 29.54 5.64
C GLN A 17 15.91 28.38 6.58
N PRO A 18 15.03 28.58 7.57
CA PRO A 18 14.60 27.47 8.40
C PRO A 18 13.98 26.43 7.48
N LEU A 19 14.56 25.22 7.49
CA LEU A 19 13.92 24.03 6.95
C LEU A 19 12.62 23.85 7.74
N PHE A 20 11.49 24.26 7.16
CA PHE A 20 10.19 23.90 7.69
C PHE A 20 10.10 22.37 7.61
N SER A 21 10.24 21.71 8.75
CA SER A 21 10.02 20.27 8.85
C SER A 21 8.58 20.01 8.43
N GLN A 22 8.40 19.33 7.31
CA GLN A 22 7.08 18.89 6.88
C GLN A 22 6.47 18.04 8.00
N VAL A 23 5.28 18.41 8.48
CA VAL A 23 4.60 17.65 9.53
C VAL A 23 4.31 16.26 8.98
N SER A 24 4.96 15.26 9.58
CA SER A 24 4.81 13.87 9.16
C SER A 24 3.42 13.37 9.55
N PHE A 25 2.79 12.64 8.64
CA PHE A 25 1.52 11.98 8.95
C PHE A 25 1.77 10.91 10.03
N PRO A 26 0.96 10.82 11.11
CA PRO A 26 1.20 9.94 12.26
C PRO A 26 0.86 8.47 11.94
N SER A 27 1.48 7.92 10.89
CA SER A 27 1.30 6.52 10.45
C SER A 27 1.71 5.50 11.50
N PHE A 28 2.53 5.89 12.49
CA PHE A 28 2.91 5.02 13.60
C PHE A 28 1.71 4.55 14.43
N LEU A 29 0.57 5.27 14.39
CA LEU A 29 -0.67 4.90 15.08
C LEU A 29 -1.38 3.69 14.46
N GLU A 30 -1.10 3.34 13.20
CA GLU A 30 -1.72 2.22 12.50
C GLU A 30 -1.60 0.91 13.29
N GLY A 31 -2.70 0.16 13.45
CA GLY A 31 -2.81 -1.08 14.22
C GLY A 31 -3.68 -0.96 15.48
N THR A 32 -3.67 -2.00 16.31
CA THR A 32 -4.47 -2.06 17.55
C THR A 32 -3.60 -1.81 18.77
N TRP A 33 -4.03 -0.90 19.63
CA TRP A 33 -3.37 -0.50 20.87
C TRP A 33 -4.25 -0.87 22.05
N LYS A 34 -3.73 -1.67 22.98
CA LYS A 34 -4.41 -2.00 24.24
C LYS A 34 -3.92 -1.08 25.35
N VAL A 35 -4.85 -0.43 26.04
CA VAL A 35 -4.54 0.36 27.23
C VAL A 35 -4.09 -0.57 28.35
N ASP A 36 -3.00 -0.21 29.02
CA ASP A 36 -2.43 -1.02 30.09
C ASP A 36 -3.42 -1.29 31.21
N ASN A 37 -3.44 -2.55 31.66
CA ASN A 37 -4.29 -3.03 32.76
C ASN A 37 -5.80 -2.83 32.53
N LYS A 38 -6.23 -2.61 31.28
CA LYS A 38 -7.63 -2.43 30.92
C LYS A 38 -8.00 -3.22 29.67
N GLU A 39 -9.26 -3.61 29.60
CA GLU A 39 -9.88 -4.16 28.37
C GLU A 39 -10.41 -3.01 27.48
N GLU A 40 -9.61 -1.96 27.34
CA GLU A 40 -9.87 -0.78 26.50
C GLU A 40 -8.83 -0.73 25.39
N TYR A 41 -9.28 -0.39 24.18
CA TYR A 41 -8.52 -0.53 22.96
C TYR A 41 -8.76 0.67 22.04
N GLU A 42 -7.74 1.03 21.29
CA GLU A 42 -7.81 1.97 20.17
C GLU A 42 -7.23 1.28 18.93
N GLN A 43 -8.03 1.17 17.88
CA GLN A 43 -7.60 0.56 16.62
C GLN A 43 -7.55 1.63 15.55
N TRP A 44 -6.51 1.64 14.71
CA TRP A 44 -6.37 2.50 13.54
C TRP A 44 -6.09 1.70 12.28
N ASP A 45 -6.96 1.82 11.30
CA ASP A 45 -6.84 1.19 9.99
C ASP A 45 -6.46 2.26 8.95
N ARG A 46 -5.46 1.93 8.11
CA ARG A 46 -5.06 2.80 7.00
C ARG A 46 -6.10 2.72 5.88
N ILE A 47 -6.58 3.88 5.45
CA ILE A 47 -7.46 4.00 4.28
C ILE A 47 -6.66 4.37 3.03
N ASN A 48 -5.70 5.29 3.16
CA ASN A 48 -4.75 5.69 2.13
C ASN A 48 -3.56 6.44 2.78
N GLU A 49 -2.66 6.99 1.96
CA GLU A 49 -1.47 7.74 2.43
C GLU A 49 -1.76 9.04 3.20
N HIS A 50 -3.02 9.48 3.26
CA HIS A 50 -3.46 10.72 3.88
C HIS A 50 -4.58 10.53 4.91
N GLU A 51 -5.03 9.29 5.14
CA GLU A 51 -6.16 9.02 6.02
C GLU A 51 -6.00 7.72 6.83
N LEU A 52 -6.21 7.82 8.14
CA LEU A 52 -6.48 6.69 9.03
C LEU A 52 -7.90 6.81 9.57
N LYS A 53 -8.60 5.68 9.70
CA LYS A 53 -9.83 5.58 10.48
C LYS A 53 -9.56 4.81 11.75
N GLY A 54 -10.10 5.26 12.86
CA GLY A 54 -9.90 4.62 14.14
C GLY A 54 -11.19 4.38 14.92
N LEU A 55 -11.08 3.53 15.93
CA LEU A 55 -12.15 3.15 16.84
C LEU A 55 -11.60 3.04 18.25
N SER A 56 -12.20 3.73 19.20
CA SER A 56 -12.02 3.45 20.63
C SER A 56 -13.11 2.48 21.08
N TYR A 57 -12.73 1.37 21.72
CA TYR A 57 -13.67 0.34 22.16
C TYR A 57 -13.22 -0.37 23.43
N ALA A 58 -14.17 -0.97 24.14
CA ALA A 58 -13.90 -1.88 25.24
C ALA A 58 -14.36 -3.30 24.89
N LEU A 59 -13.71 -4.32 25.46
CA LEU A 59 -14.21 -5.69 25.45
C LEU A 59 -14.98 -5.96 26.73
N LYS A 60 -16.26 -6.30 26.61
CA LYS A 60 -17.07 -6.80 27.73
C LYS A 60 -17.60 -8.19 27.38
N ASN A 61 -17.25 -9.20 28.17
CA ASN A 61 -17.61 -10.60 27.90
C ASN A 61 -17.21 -11.07 26.48
N GLY A 62 -16.05 -10.62 25.98
CA GLY A 62 -15.58 -10.92 24.63
C GLY A 62 -16.28 -10.15 23.50
N GLN A 63 -17.29 -9.32 23.81
CA GLN A 63 -17.97 -8.50 22.82
C GLN A 63 -17.33 -7.11 22.74
N LYS A 64 -17.08 -6.66 21.50
CA LYS A 64 -16.57 -5.32 21.18
C LYS A 64 -17.69 -4.29 21.34
N ILE A 65 -17.50 -3.36 22.28
CA ILE A 65 -18.38 -2.22 22.50
C ILE A 65 -17.62 -0.96 22.10
N VAL A 66 -17.96 -0.40 20.94
CA VAL A 66 -17.37 0.85 20.45
C VAL A 66 -17.93 2.03 21.25
N SER A 67 -17.04 2.93 21.67
CA SER A 67 -17.41 4.18 22.35
C SER A 67 -17.17 5.40 21.48
N GLU A 68 -16.27 5.31 20.50
CA GLU A 68 -15.84 6.46 19.70
C GLU A 68 -15.40 6.02 18.30
N ASN A 69 -15.78 6.80 17.28
CA ASN A 69 -15.19 6.73 15.94
C ASN A 69 -14.18 7.86 15.79
N LEU A 70 -13.02 7.52 15.26
CA LEU A 70 -11.89 8.43 15.10
C LEU A 70 -11.48 8.52 13.63
N LYS A 71 -10.90 9.64 13.24
CA LYS A 71 -10.34 9.83 11.90
C LYS A 71 -9.16 10.78 11.96
N LEU A 72 -8.10 10.45 11.24
CA LEU A 72 -6.96 11.33 11.00
C LEU A 72 -6.90 11.61 9.51
N THR A 73 -6.98 12.88 9.11
CA THR A 73 -6.94 13.28 7.71
C THR A 73 -5.90 14.36 7.48
N LYS A 74 -5.02 14.17 6.49
CA LYS A 74 -4.13 15.22 6.00
C LYS A 74 -4.85 16.04 4.94
N ILE A 75 -5.01 17.34 5.20
CA ILE A 75 -5.63 18.30 4.28
C ILE A 75 -4.60 19.40 4.01
N LYS A 76 -4.00 19.37 2.81
CA LYS A 76 -2.83 20.22 2.46
C LYS A 76 -1.70 20.01 3.49
N ASP A 77 -1.33 21.05 4.22
CA ASP A 77 -0.27 21.05 5.23
C ASP A 77 -0.78 20.79 6.66
N LYS A 78 -2.09 20.59 6.84
CA LYS A 78 -2.73 20.35 8.13
C LYS A 78 -3.05 18.88 8.31
N ILE A 79 -3.01 18.41 9.56
CA ILE A 79 -3.51 17.10 9.95
C ILE A 79 -4.60 17.32 10.98
N ILE A 80 -5.79 16.78 10.69
CA ILE A 80 -6.98 16.93 11.52
C ILE A 80 -7.31 15.58 12.16
N TYR A 81 -7.40 15.57 13.48
CA TYR A 81 -8.00 14.49 14.26
C TYR A 81 -9.47 14.81 14.49
N THR A 82 -10.35 13.91 14.08
CA THR A 82 -11.79 14.02 14.23
C THR A 82 -12.28 12.92 15.16
N ALA A 83 -13.01 13.30 16.21
CA ALA A 83 -13.64 12.40 17.16
C ALA A 83 -15.17 12.48 17.08
N LEU A 84 -15.82 11.33 17.08
CA LEU A 84 -17.26 11.17 17.22
C LEU A 84 -17.56 10.20 18.36
N VAL A 85 -17.97 10.73 19.50
CA VAL A 85 -18.31 9.93 20.70
C VAL A 85 -19.76 9.46 20.61
N ILE A 86 -19.97 8.15 20.68
CA ILE A 86 -21.30 7.53 20.54
C ILE A 86 -22.18 7.94 21.73
N GLY A 87 -23.37 8.48 21.42
CA GLY A 87 -24.34 8.91 22.42
C GLY A 87 -24.02 10.25 23.11
N GLN A 88 -23.04 11.02 22.61
CA GLN A 88 -22.70 12.36 23.13
C GLN A 88 -22.74 13.42 22.03
N ASN A 89 -22.64 14.70 22.43
CA ASN A 89 -22.54 15.87 21.54
C ASN A 89 -23.59 15.92 20.40
N ASN A 90 -24.79 15.39 20.62
CA ASN A 90 -25.84 15.27 19.61
C ASN A 90 -25.35 14.58 18.30
N GLY A 91 -24.39 13.65 18.41
CA GLY A 91 -23.81 12.94 17.26
C GLY A 91 -22.91 13.81 16.36
N LYS A 92 -22.44 14.97 16.86
CA LYS A 92 -21.53 15.85 16.10
C LYS A 92 -20.07 15.48 16.32
N GLU A 93 -19.31 15.53 15.24
CA GLU A 93 -17.86 15.42 15.23
C GLU A 93 -17.19 16.61 15.92
N VAL A 94 -16.06 16.36 16.57
CA VAL A 94 -15.16 17.37 17.13
C VAL A 94 -13.80 17.25 16.48
N ASN A 95 -13.29 18.35 15.96
CA ASN A 95 -12.02 18.41 15.25
C ASN A 95 -10.91 19.02 16.10
N PHE A 96 -9.70 18.49 15.96
CA PHE A 96 -8.49 18.94 16.62
C PHE A 96 -7.37 19.04 15.58
N GLU A 97 -6.66 20.15 15.53
CA GLU A 97 -5.55 20.36 14.59
C GLU A 97 -4.23 19.92 15.21
N LEU A 98 -3.40 19.21 14.45
CA LEU A 98 -2.10 18.74 14.92
C LEU A 98 -1.11 19.90 15.10
N ASN A 99 -0.52 19.95 16.28
CA ASN A 99 0.72 20.62 16.58
C ASN A 99 1.78 19.57 16.96
N TYR A 100 2.89 19.50 16.23
CA TYR A 100 3.99 18.58 16.50
C TYR A 100 5.18 19.34 17.09
N GLN A 101 5.53 19.00 18.32
CA GLN A 101 6.64 19.60 19.05
C GLN A 101 7.22 18.56 20.01
N ASP A 102 8.54 18.58 20.26
CA ASP A 102 9.22 17.73 21.24
C ASP A 102 8.84 16.24 21.11
N SER A 103 8.83 15.74 19.88
CA SER A 103 8.45 14.36 19.54
C SER A 103 7.03 13.93 19.95
N THR A 104 6.16 14.91 20.22
CA THR A 104 4.78 14.69 20.67
C THR A 104 3.80 15.20 19.62
N TYR A 105 2.89 14.33 19.21
CA TYR A 105 1.77 14.69 18.34
C TYR A 105 0.63 15.21 19.21
N SER A 106 0.42 16.51 19.22
CA SER A 106 -0.59 17.18 20.05
C SER A 106 -1.74 17.69 19.19
N PHE A 107 -2.89 17.04 19.25
CA PHE A 107 -4.09 17.48 18.56
C PHE A 107 -4.84 18.47 19.45
N VAL A 108 -5.01 19.70 18.96
CA VAL A 108 -5.44 20.86 19.75
C VAL A 108 -6.79 21.40 19.29
N ASN A 109 -7.67 21.67 20.26
CA ASN A 109 -8.88 22.46 20.11
C ASN A 109 -9.14 23.25 21.41
N GLU A 110 -8.61 24.47 21.50
CA GLU A 110 -8.73 25.32 22.69
C GLU A 110 -10.16 25.82 22.94
N ALA A 111 -11.00 25.83 21.89
CA ALA A 111 -12.39 26.25 21.95
C ALA A 111 -13.32 25.16 22.51
N HIS A 112 -12.90 23.89 22.51
CA HIS A 112 -13.66 22.80 23.11
C HIS A 112 -13.66 22.88 24.65
N ASP A 113 -14.66 22.30 25.31
CA ASP A 113 -14.84 22.35 26.75
C ASP A 113 -13.93 21.34 27.46
N PHE A 114 -13.92 20.09 26.99
CA PHE A 114 -12.94 19.06 27.33
C PHE A 114 -13.08 17.86 26.36
N PRO A 115 -11.98 17.34 25.80
CA PRO A 115 -10.59 17.76 26.00
C PRO A 115 -10.20 18.95 25.13
N ASN A 116 -9.11 19.63 25.50
CA ASN A 116 -8.48 20.63 24.63
C ASN A 116 -7.27 20.07 23.90
N TYR A 117 -6.59 19.10 24.49
CA TYR A 117 -5.40 18.48 23.94
C TYR A 117 -5.53 16.96 23.99
N ILE A 118 -5.25 16.31 22.87
CA ILE A 118 -5.07 14.86 22.76
C ILE A 118 -3.64 14.63 22.27
N ARG A 119 -2.80 14.02 23.10
CA ARG A 119 -1.36 13.91 22.86
C ARG A 119 -0.96 12.46 22.73
N TYR A 120 -0.21 12.15 21.68
CA TYR A 120 0.44 10.86 21.46
C TYR A 120 1.95 11.04 21.49
N THR A 121 2.61 10.33 22.39
CA THR A 121 4.07 10.25 22.47
C THR A 121 4.51 8.82 22.22
N ARG A 122 5.40 8.61 21.24
CA ARG A 122 5.98 7.29 20.99
C ARG A 122 7.12 7.04 21.98
N VAL A 123 6.92 6.08 22.88
CA VAL A 123 7.89 5.72 23.93
C VAL A 123 8.79 4.57 23.47
N ALA A 124 8.25 3.64 22.67
CA ALA A 124 8.99 2.60 21.98
C ALA A 124 8.27 2.20 20.68
N THR A 125 8.82 1.23 19.93
CA THR A 125 8.22 0.78 18.67
C THR A 125 6.77 0.30 18.83
N ASN A 126 6.46 -0.36 19.93
CA ASN A 126 5.15 -0.93 20.26
C ASN A 126 4.51 -0.29 21.51
N ARG A 127 4.94 0.92 21.88
CA ARG A 127 4.52 1.57 23.13
C ARG A 127 4.21 3.04 22.93
N LEU A 128 3.02 3.46 23.34
CA LEU A 128 2.58 4.85 23.36
C LEU A 128 2.31 5.31 24.79
N HIS A 129 2.55 6.59 25.01
CA HIS A 129 1.94 7.37 26.08
C HIS A 129 0.87 8.27 25.45
N ILE A 130 -0.35 8.19 25.98
CA ILE A 130 -1.51 8.94 25.50
C ILE A 130 -1.96 9.85 26.65
N ALA A 131 -2.12 11.14 26.38
CA ALA A 131 -2.61 12.12 27.35
C ALA A 131 -3.78 12.92 26.77
N VAL A 132 -4.84 13.04 27.57
CA VAL A 132 -6.06 13.77 27.26
C VAL A 132 -6.22 14.85 28.32
N GLU A 133 -6.08 16.12 27.91
CA GLU A 133 -5.89 17.25 28.82
C GLU A 133 -6.92 18.35 28.53
N GLY A 134 -7.37 19.01 29.59
CA GLY A 134 -8.13 20.26 29.52
C GLY A 134 -7.30 21.44 29.99
N LYS A 135 -7.59 22.63 29.49
CA LYS A 135 -6.96 23.90 29.92
C LYS A 135 -7.18 24.22 31.41
N SER A 136 -8.16 23.58 32.05
CA SER A 136 -8.41 23.65 33.49
C SER A 136 -7.40 22.84 34.35
N GLY A 137 -6.43 22.17 33.73
CA GLY A 137 -5.46 21.31 34.42
C GLY A 137 -5.93 19.88 34.66
N LYS A 138 -7.14 19.52 34.24
CA LYS A 138 -7.63 18.14 34.26
C LYS A 138 -6.87 17.31 33.22
N VAL A 139 -6.19 16.25 33.68
CA VAL A 139 -5.41 15.35 32.82
C VAL A 139 -5.84 13.91 33.06
N ARG A 140 -5.97 13.15 31.97
CA ARG A 140 -6.01 11.69 31.98
C ARG A 140 -4.88 11.21 31.10
N SER A 141 -3.98 10.38 31.63
CA SER A 141 -2.94 9.75 30.82
C SER A 141 -2.86 8.26 31.07
N PHE A 142 -2.43 7.54 30.05
CA PHE A 142 -2.27 6.10 30.10
C PHE A 142 -1.22 5.68 29.09
N TYR A 143 -0.63 4.51 29.33
CA TYR A 143 0.19 3.86 28.34
C TYR A 143 -0.63 2.84 27.58
N ALA A 144 -0.32 2.68 26.29
CA ALA A 144 -0.90 1.66 25.46
C ALA A 144 0.19 0.85 24.75
N THR A 145 -0.04 -0.46 24.66
CA THR A 145 0.86 -1.40 23.98
C THR A 145 0.23 -1.84 22.68
N LYS A 146 1.00 -1.83 21.59
CA LYS A 146 0.54 -2.35 20.31
C LYS A 146 0.31 -3.86 20.44
N ILE A 147 -0.92 -4.29 20.24
CA ILE A 147 -1.22 -5.70 20.04
C ILE A 147 -0.82 -6.03 18.62
N VAL A 148 0.26 -6.77 18.50
CA VAL A 148 0.49 -7.59 17.31
C VAL A 148 -0.43 -8.79 17.49
N PRO A 149 -1.35 -9.08 16.56
CA PRO A 149 -2.08 -10.34 16.59
C PRO A 149 -1.03 -11.43 16.70
N THR A 150 -1.06 -12.19 17.80
CA THR A 150 -0.29 -13.43 17.84
C THR A 150 -1.08 -14.40 16.97
N THR A 151 -0.92 -14.30 15.65
CA THR A 151 -1.24 -15.43 14.79
C THR A 151 -0.28 -16.52 15.23
N THR A 152 -0.74 -17.42 16.10
CA THR A 152 -0.15 -18.75 16.17
C THR A 152 -0.17 -19.25 14.75
N VAL A 153 0.98 -19.25 14.10
CA VAL A 153 1.10 -19.67 12.71
C VAL A 153 0.80 -21.16 12.72
N ALA A 154 -0.45 -21.50 12.40
CA ALA A 154 -0.94 -22.88 12.50
C ALA A 154 -0.17 -23.82 11.57
N ASN A 155 0.44 -23.29 10.52
CA ASN A 155 1.27 -24.02 9.58
C ASN A 155 2.74 -24.06 10.06
N PRO A 156 3.27 -25.22 10.52
CA PRO A 156 4.65 -25.34 10.96
C PRO A 156 5.68 -25.12 9.85
N ASN A 157 5.26 -25.12 8.57
CA ASN A 157 6.10 -24.88 7.40
C ASN A 157 6.03 -23.43 6.88
N TYR A 158 5.35 -22.52 7.59
CA TYR A 158 5.26 -21.14 7.15
C TYR A 158 6.63 -20.47 7.15
N ASP A 159 7.02 -19.98 5.99
CA ASP A 159 8.21 -19.16 5.80
C ASP A 159 7.77 -17.71 5.58
N GLN A 160 7.94 -16.89 6.61
CA GLN A 160 7.53 -15.48 6.60
C GLN A 160 8.30 -14.66 5.56
N GLU A 161 9.60 -14.93 5.39
CA GLU A 161 10.44 -14.19 4.45
C GLU A 161 10.07 -14.55 3.01
N LEU A 162 9.80 -15.83 2.74
CA LEU A 162 9.32 -16.27 1.44
C LEU A 162 7.92 -15.70 1.12
N ALA A 163 6.99 -15.75 2.08
CA ALA A 163 5.66 -15.16 1.91
C ALA A 163 5.75 -13.67 1.57
N LYS A 164 6.57 -12.92 2.31
CA LYS A 164 6.81 -11.49 2.06
C LYS A 164 7.46 -11.26 0.69
N LYS A 165 8.49 -12.03 0.33
CA LYS A 165 9.18 -11.94 -0.98
C LYS A 165 8.20 -12.14 -2.14
N LEU A 166 7.28 -13.08 -2.00
CA LEU A 166 6.32 -13.42 -3.05
C LEU A 166 5.10 -12.50 -3.08
N GLY A 167 4.91 -11.67 -2.05
CA GLY A 167 3.73 -10.82 -1.89
C GLY A 167 2.49 -11.64 -1.53
N ALA A 168 2.68 -12.72 -0.77
CA ALA A 168 1.60 -13.58 -0.31
C ALA A 168 0.80 -12.93 0.83
N ASP A 169 -0.51 -13.11 0.81
CA ASP A 169 -1.38 -12.88 1.95
C ASP A 169 -1.29 -14.04 2.97
N ASP A 170 -2.13 -13.98 4.01
CA ASP A 170 -2.18 -14.99 5.08
C ASP A 170 -2.51 -16.42 4.58
N TYR A 171 -3.07 -16.56 3.37
CA TYR A 171 -3.40 -17.83 2.74
C TYR A 171 -2.29 -18.35 1.81
N GLY A 172 -1.18 -17.63 1.65
CA GLY A 172 -0.13 -17.98 0.68
C GLY A 172 -0.49 -17.60 -0.76
N MET A 173 -1.42 -16.67 -0.94
CA MET A 173 -2.03 -16.34 -2.22
C MET A 173 -1.84 -14.85 -2.55
N LYS A 174 -2.07 -14.46 -3.81
CA LYS A 174 -2.15 -13.06 -4.21
C LYS A 174 -2.96 -12.87 -5.49
N SER A 175 -3.28 -11.61 -5.78
CA SER A 175 -3.97 -11.20 -7.00
C SER A 175 -3.01 -11.06 -8.19
N TYR A 176 -3.48 -11.52 -9.35
CA TYR A 176 -2.85 -11.44 -10.66
C TYR A 176 -3.87 -10.94 -11.68
N ILE A 177 -3.43 -10.68 -12.91
CA ILE A 177 -4.33 -10.53 -14.06
C ILE A 177 -4.18 -11.75 -14.97
N PHE A 178 -5.24 -12.55 -15.05
CA PHE A 178 -5.38 -13.61 -16.04
C PHE A 178 -5.81 -12.99 -17.37
N VAL A 179 -5.06 -13.30 -18.43
CA VAL A 179 -5.38 -12.88 -19.79
C VAL A 179 -5.69 -14.11 -20.63
N LEU A 180 -6.86 -14.10 -21.26
CA LEU A 180 -7.25 -15.09 -22.25
C LEU A 180 -7.05 -14.50 -23.64
N LEU A 181 -6.24 -15.16 -24.46
CA LEU A 181 -6.02 -14.80 -25.86
C LEU A 181 -6.92 -15.65 -26.75
N LYS A 182 -7.70 -14.99 -27.61
CA LYS A 182 -8.57 -15.61 -28.62
C LYS A 182 -8.13 -15.22 -30.03
N THR A 183 -8.64 -15.91 -31.04
CA THR A 183 -8.49 -15.47 -32.43
C THR A 183 -9.17 -14.12 -32.62
N GLY A 184 -8.44 -13.11 -33.08
CA GLY A 184 -8.99 -11.77 -33.30
C GLY A 184 -9.78 -11.63 -34.61
N GLU A 185 -10.26 -10.42 -34.86
CA GLU A 185 -11.09 -10.09 -36.02
C GLU A 185 -10.30 -10.00 -37.33
N ASN A 186 -8.99 -9.77 -37.29
CA ASN A 186 -8.17 -9.70 -38.49
C ASN A 186 -8.08 -11.07 -39.18
N LYS A 187 -8.65 -11.17 -40.40
CA LYS A 187 -8.68 -12.39 -41.22
C LYS A 187 -7.70 -12.37 -42.39
N THR A 188 -6.65 -11.56 -42.31
CA THR A 188 -5.59 -11.56 -43.32
C THR A 188 -5.03 -12.96 -43.56
N THR A 189 -4.64 -13.24 -44.80
CA THR A 189 -4.00 -14.49 -45.22
C THR A 189 -2.53 -14.30 -45.60
N ASP A 190 -2.00 -13.08 -45.45
CA ASP A 190 -0.60 -12.77 -45.70
C ASP A 190 0.29 -13.45 -44.65
N LYS A 191 0.94 -14.52 -45.09
CA LYS A 191 1.82 -15.33 -44.24
C LYS A 191 3.03 -14.54 -43.74
N GLN A 192 3.58 -13.62 -44.54
CA GLN A 192 4.75 -12.85 -44.12
C GLN A 192 4.37 -11.93 -42.96
N PHE A 193 3.29 -11.17 -43.13
CA PHE A 193 2.77 -10.29 -42.10
C PHE A 193 2.40 -11.02 -40.80
N ILE A 194 1.71 -12.16 -40.90
CA ILE A 194 1.34 -12.99 -39.74
C ILE A 194 2.60 -13.44 -39.01
N ASN A 195 3.60 -13.96 -39.73
CA ASN A 195 4.84 -14.44 -39.13
C ASN A 195 5.62 -13.31 -38.44
N GLU A 196 5.69 -12.13 -39.04
CA GLU A 196 6.32 -10.95 -38.44
C GLU A 196 5.61 -10.53 -37.14
N CYS A 197 4.27 -10.50 -37.13
CA CYS A 197 3.51 -10.18 -35.93
C CYS A 197 3.73 -11.19 -34.81
N PHE A 198 3.70 -12.49 -35.10
CA PHE A 198 3.92 -13.52 -34.08
C PHE A 198 5.38 -13.62 -33.62
N LYS A 199 6.35 -13.26 -34.47
CA LYS A 199 7.74 -13.09 -34.03
C LYS A 199 7.83 -11.97 -32.98
N GLY A 200 7.24 -10.81 -33.26
CA GLY A 200 7.20 -9.70 -32.30
C GLY A 200 6.40 -10.02 -31.03
N HIS A 201 5.34 -10.83 -31.13
CA HIS A 201 4.61 -11.37 -29.98
C HIS A 201 5.53 -12.18 -29.04
N MET A 202 6.33 -13.09 -29.59
CA MET A 202 7.29 -13.88 -28.79
C MET A 202 8.38 -13.00 -28.17
N GLU A 203 8.88 -12.00 -28.90
CA GLU A 203 9.84 -11.02 -28.38
C GLU A 203 9.24 -10.22 -27.20
N ASN A 204 7.98 -9.81 -27.31
CA ASN A 204 7.25 -9.13 -26.23
C ASN A 204 7.06 -10.04 -25.01
N ILE A 205 6.68 -11.31 -25.20
CA ILE A 205 6.57 -12.29 -24.10
C ILE A 205 7.91 -12.40 -23.35
N ASN A 206 9.02 -12.55 -24.07
CA ASN A 206 10.34 -12.67 -23.47
C ASN A 206 10.72 -11.41 -22.68
N LEU A 207 10.40 -10.22 -23.19
CA LEU A 207 10.60 -8.96 -22.50
C LEU A 207 9.79 -8.90 -21.19
N LEU A 208 8.51 -9.26 -21.23
CA LEU A 208 7.64 -9.23 -20.05
C LEU A 208 8.06 -10.24 -18.99
N VAL A 209 8.53 -11.44 -19.39
CA VAL A 209 9.11 -12.43 -18.46
C VAL A 209 10.37 -11.87 -17.82
N LYS A 210 11.28 -11.29 -18.62
CA LYS A 210 12.53 -10.68 -18.12
C LYS A 210 12.26 -9.55 -17.12
N ASN A 211 11.20 -8.79 -17.31
CA ASN A 211 10.78 -7.71 -16.41
C ASN A 211 9.97 -8.19 -15.20
N GLY A 212 9.70 -9.49 -15.07
CA GLY A 212 8.88 -10.06 -13.99
C GLY A 212 7.40 -9.71 -14.06
N GLN A 213 6.93 -9.20 -15.21
CA GLN A 213 5.55 -8.77 -15.46
C GLN A 213 4.67 -9.93 -15.95
N LEU A 214 5.27 -10.98 -16.51
CA LEU A 214 4.59 -12.17 -17.01
C LEU A 214 5.18 -13.40 -16.33
N ILE A 215 4.35 -14.15 -15.61
CA ILE A 215 4.78 -15.38 -14.94
C ILE A 215 4.48 -16.58 -15.81
N VAL A 216 3.24 -16.71 -16.31
CA VAL A 216 2.84 -17.84 -17.15
C VAL A 216 2.48 -17.35 -18.53
N ALA A 217 3.03 -17.98 -19.54
CA ALA A 217 2.62 -17.82 -20.93
C ALA A 217 2.55 -19.18 -21.61
N GLY A 218 1.47 -19.45 -22.34
CA GLY A 218 1.36 -20.71 -23.06
C GLY A 218 0.19 -20.75 -24.03
N PRO A 219 0.33 -21.49 -25.15
CA PRO A 219 -0.75 -21.70 -26.08
C PRO A 219 -1.77 -22.69 -25.51
N PHE A 220 -3.05 -22.48 -25.85
CA PHE A 220 -4.04 -23.53 -25.70
C PHE A 220 -3.88 -24.55 -26.83
N GLY A 221 -4.15 -25.82 -26.53
CA GLY A 221 -4.34 -26.83 -27.56
C GLY A 221 -5.59 -26.57 -28.41
N LYS A 222 -5.83 -27.41 -29.42
CA LYS A 222 -7.04 -27.33 -30.24
C LYS A 222 -8.29 -27.41 -29.35
N ASN A 223 -9.22 -26.48 -29.55
CA ASN A 223 -10.45 -26.36 -28.77
C ASN A 223 -11.54 -25.68 -29.59
N ASP A 224 -12.79 -25.82 -29.16
CA ASP A 224 -13.98 -25.28 -29.85
C ASP A 224 -14.33 -23.84 -29.43
N ASN A 225 -13.53 -23.23 -28.53
CA ASN A 225 -13.78 -21.90 -27.96
C ASN A 225 -12.90 -20.81 -28.57
N ASN A 226 -12.15 -21.11 -29.64
CA ASN A 226 -11.19 -20.22 -30.28
C ASN A 226 -10.07 -19.71 -29.35
N PHE A 227 -9.77 -20.42 -28.26
CA PHE A 227 -8.70 -20.02 -27.36
C PHE A 227 -7.35 -20.30 -28.00
N ARG A 228 -6.44 -19.34 -27.92
CA ARG A 228 -5.13 -19.36 -28.55
C ARG A 228 -4.01 -19.42 -27.54
N GLY A 229 -4.12 -18.69 -26.45
CA GLY A 229 -3.16 -18.72 -25.36
C GLY A 229 -3.69 -18.08 -24.10
N LEU A 230 -2.88 -18.16 -23.05
CA LEU A 230 -3.13 -17.48 -21.79
C LEU A 230 -1.87 -16.78 -21.29
N PHE A 231 -2.09 -15.70 -20.55
CA PHE A 231 -1.07 -15.07 -19.72
C PHE A 231 -1.53 -15.00 -18.26
N ILE A 232 -0.57 -15.08 -17.34
CA ILE A 232 -0.74 -14.66 -15.94
C ILE A 232 0.25 -13.54 -15.69
N LEU A 233 -0.28 -12.32 -15.63
CA LEU A 233 0.49 -11.10 -15.39
C LEU A 233 0.61 -10.83 -13.88
N ASN A 234 1.76 -10.31 -13.50
CA ASN A 234 2.17 -10.11 -12.13
C ASN A 234 2.50 -8.64 -11.86
N ASN A 235 2.34 -8.19 -10.61
CA ASN A 235 2.62 -6.82 -10.17
C ASN A 235 1.91 -5.75 -11.03
N MET A 236 0.62 -5.98 -11.32
CA MET A 236 -0.21 -5.02 -12.04
C MET A 236 -1.08 -4.25 -11.06
N ASP A 237 -1.04 -2.92 -11.11
CA ASP A 237 -1.87 -2.06 -10.26
C ASP A 237 -3.36 -2.10 -10.67
N SER A 238 -3.64 -2.44 -11.94
CA SER A 238 -5.00 -2.50 -12.49
C SER A 238 -5.07 -3.30 -13.79
N ILE A 239 -6.29 -3.60 -14.24
CA ILE A 239 -6.54 -4.15 -15.58
C ILE A 239 -6.06 -3.18 -16.68
N ASP A 240 -6.14 -1.86 -16.46
CA ASP A 240 -5.71 -0.90 -17.46
C ASP A 240 -4.17 -0.87 -17.60
N ALA A 241 -3.43 -1.07 -16.50
CA ALA A 241 -2.00 -1.31 -16.57
C ALA A 241 -1.67 -2.57 -17.40
N ALA A 242 -2.44 -3.65 -17.22
CA ALA A 242 -2.29 -4.88 -17.99
C ALA A 242 -2.59 -4.67 -19.50
N LYS A 243 -3.61 -3.87 -19.83
CA LYS A 243 -3.90 -3.52 -21.24
C LYS A 243 -2.75 -2.74 -21.85
N HIS A 244 -2.23 -1.73 -21.14
CA HIS A 244 -1.17 -0.86 -21.64
C HIS A 244 0.10 -1.63 -22.00
N ILE A 245 0.49 -2.64 -21.21
CA ILE A 245 1.68 -3.43 -21.53
C ILE A 245 1.48 -4.42 -22.69
N LEU A 246 0.23 -4.78 -23.02
CA LEU A 246 -0.09 -5.70 -24.11
C LEU A 246 -0.52 -4.98 -25.40
N GLU A 247 -0.82 -3.68 -25.36
CA GLU A 247 -1.30 -2.94 -26.53
C GLU A 247 -0.25 -2.81 -27.65
N ASN A 248 1.03 -2.93 -27.29
CA ASN A 248 2.15 -2.86 -28.23
C ASN A 248 2.57 -4.23 -28.77
N ASP A 249 1.97 -5.31 -28.28
CA ASP A 249 2.17 -6.64 -28.83
C ASP A 249 1.69 -6.67 -30.29
N PRO A 250 2.54 -6.98 -31.28
CA PRO A 250 2.13 -6.90 -32.68
C PRO A 250 0.97 -7.82 -33.06
N ALA A 251 0.82 -8.98 -32.40
CA ALA A 251 -0.30 -9.87 -32.68
C ALA A 251 -1.63 -9.32 -32.12
N ILE A 252 -1.59 -8.62 -30.99
CA ILE A 252 -2.78 -7.98 -30.38
C ILE A 252 -3.09 -6.67 -31.11
N LYS A 253 -2.10 -5.80 -31.29
CA LYS A 253 -2.21 -4.49 -31.96
C LYS A 253 -2.82 -4.60 -33.36
N ASN A 254 -2.43 -5.64 -34.10
CA ASN A 254 -2.93 -5.87 -35.45
C ASN A 254 -4.20 -6.74 -35.49
N GLY A 255 -4.81 -7.05 -34.34
CA GLY A 255 -6.07 -7.78 -34.25
C GLY A 255 -6.00 -9.25 -34.69
N LEU A 256 -4.81 -9.85 -34.76
CA LEU A 256 -4.65 -11.29 -34.98
C LEU A 256 -5.03 -12.08 -33.72
N LEU A 257 -4.78 -11.49 -32.55
CA LEU A 257 -5.22 -11.96 -31.24
C LEU A 257 -6.11 -10.92 -30.56
N GLU A 258 -7.12 -11.40 -29.87
CA GLU A 258 -7.94 -10.61 -28.95
C GLU A 258 -7.61 -11.01 -27.51
N ALA A 259 -7.37 -10.04 -26.64
CA ALA A 259 -7.05 -10.27 -25.23
C ALA A 259 -8.22 -9.89 -24.32
N SER A 260 -8.69 -10.83 -23.50
CA SER A 260 -9.67 -10.59 -22.43
C SER A 260 -8.98 -10.68 -21.06
N PHE A 261 -9.26 -9.73 -20.16
CA PHE A 261 -8.53 -9.55 -18.90
C PHE A 261 -9.44 -9.81 -17.70
N TYR A 262 -8.96 -10.58 -16.73
CA TYR A 262 -9.71 -10.94 -15.53
C TYR A 262 -8.80 -10.87 -14.30
N PRO A 263 -9.25 -10.26 -13.19
CA PRO A 263 -8.54 -10.41 -11.93
C PRO A 263 -8.60 -11.88 -11.51
N TRP A 264 -7.46 -12.44 -11.13
CA TRP A 264 -7.35 -13.83 -10.73
C TRP A 264 -6.57 -13.95 -9.43
N TYR A 265 -7.16 -14.62 -8.45
CA TYR A 265 -6.54 -14.89 -7.16
C TYR A 265 -5.95 -16.29 -7.18
N GLY A 266 -4.64 -16.40 -6.98
CA GLY A 266 -3.88 -17.63 -7.15
C GLY A 266 -2.70 -17.72 -6.19
N SER A 267 -2.01 -18.86 -6.19
CA SER A 267 -0.85 -19.07 -5.32
C SER A 267 0.24 -18.04 -5.58
N ALA A 268 0.76 -17.41 -4.52
CA ALA A 268 1.90 -16.50 -4.61
C ALA A 268 3.19 -17.23 -5.04
N ALA A 269 3.28 -18.53 -4.78
CA ALA A 269 4.40 -19.40 -5.16
C ALA A 269 4.51 -19.65 -6.68
N LEU A 270 3.53 -19.22 -7.48
CA LEU A 270 3.55 -19.42 -8.93
C LEU A 270 4.80 -18.84 -9.60
N ALA A 271 5.38 -17.76 -9.08
CA ALA A 271 6.61 -17.19 -9.67
C ALA A 271 7.85 -18.09 -9.49
N GLU A 272 7.85 -19.01 -8.52
CA GLU A 272 9.07 -19.75 -8.14
C GLU A 272 9.53 -20.72 -9.24
N TYR A 273 8.64 -21.22 -10.09
CA TYR A 273 9.03 -22.11 -11.19
C TYR A 273 9.88 -21.40 -12.24
N LEU A 274 9.78 -20.07 -12.38
CA LEU A 274 10.57 -19.29 -13.37
C LEU A 274 12.07 -19.55 -13.23
N SER A 275 12.55 -19.69 -11.99
CA SER A 275 13.96 -20.01 -11.69
C SER A 275 14.43 -21.39 -12.20
N GLN A 276 13.48 -22.25 -12.58
CA GLN A 276 13.72 -23.60 -13.08
C GLN A 276 13.49 -23.74 -14.58
N VAL A 277 12.78 -22.79 -15.21
CA VAL A 277 12.42 -22.86 -16.65
C VAL A 277 13.67 -23.04 -17.52
N ASP A 278 14.73 -22.28 -17.24
CA ASP A 278 15.96 -22.34 -18.04
C ASP A 278 16.75 -23.65 -17.90
N LYS A 279 16.38 -24.50 -16.94
CA LYS A 279 17.04 -25.78 -16.70
C LYS A 279 16.37 -26.95 -17.41
N ILE A 280 15.17 -26.77 -17.94
CA ILE A 280 14.32 -27.88 -18.40
C ILE A 280 14.12 -27.95 -19.92
N TRP A 281 14.40 -26.88 -20.67
CA TRP A 281 14.28 -26.89 -22.12
C TRP A 281 15.61 -27.32 -22.79
N LYS A 282 15.51 -28.05 -23.90
CA LYS A 282 16.68 -28.47 -24.71
C LYS A 282 16.96 -27.53 -25.89
N LYS A 283 15.95 -26.78 -26.33
CA LYS A 283 16.00 -25.81 -27.43
C LYS A 283 15.08 -24.64 -27.06
N GLN A 284 15.52 -23.41 -27.33
CA GLN A 284 14.65 -22.23 -27.28
C GLN A 284 13.77 -22.17 -28.53
N HIS A 285 12.54 -21.71 -28.34
CA HIS A 285 11.57 -21.46 -29.39
C HIS A 285 11.72 -20.05 -29.97
#